data_AF-A0A381Z4X1-F1
#
_entry.id   AF-A0A381Z4X1-F1
#
_cell.length_a   1.000
_cell.length_b   1.000
_cell.length_c   1.000
_cell.angle_alpha   90.00
_cell.angle_beta   90.00
_cell.angle_gamma   90.00
#
_symmetry.space_group_name_H-M   'P 1'
#
loop_
_entity.id
_entity.type
_entity.pdbx_description
1 polymer ?
#
loop_
_entity_poly.entity_id
_entity_poly.type
_entity_poly.pdbx_seq_one_letter_code
_entity_poly.pdbx_strand_id
1 'polypeptide(L)'
;MFYSSYKDNLSLRFEGQPNLESFLKELESAFKWTNSNMLLKPIESNDGSAILMFREKNATEAYFGYTTFYNYKHHSNLWSKILEVSKKMNIKHLKGPIHGTTFFPYRFISKSDGSPFFKGEYFSNEKEHHFMVAQAPKKTLTYSSGYRTDYNNVMNISKPYYIKFKNRGLKIK
;
A
#
# COMPACT_ATOMS: atom_id res chain seq x y z
N MET A 1 -9.32 -7.67 16.79
CA MET A 1 -10.55 -6.97 16.33
C MET A 1 -10.31 -6.22 15.02
N PHE A 2 -9.35 -5.28 14.96
CA PHE A 2 -9.07 -4.50 13.73
C PHE A 2 -8.79 -5.38 12.48
N TYR A 3 -7.80 -6.29 12.54
CA TYR A 3 -7.39 -7.06 11.35
C TYR A 3 -8.52 -7.92 10.79
N SER A 4 -9.32 -8.54 11.66
CA SER A 4 -10.50 -9.30 11.26
C SER A 4 -11.47 -8.41 10.47
N SER A 5 -11.82 -7.24 11.01
CA SER A 5 -12.70 -6.30 10.30
C SER A 5 -12.09 -5.82 8.97
N TYR A 6 -10.80 -5.52 8.93
CA TYR A 6 -10.10 -5.14 7.69
C TYR A 6 -10.13 -6.26 6.64
N LYS A 7 -9.86 -7.51 7.06
CA LYS A 7 -9.93 -8.69 6.20
C LYS A 7 -11.34 -8.89 5.66
N ASP A 8 -12.36 -8.82 6.51
CA ASP A 8 -13.75 -9.03 6.12
C ASP A 8 -14.21 -7.96 5.12
N ASN A 9 -13.83 -6.70 5.33
CA ASN A 9 -14.10 -5.62 4.37
C ASN A 9 -13.44 -5.87 3.01
N LEU A 10 -12.19 -6.32 2.98
CA LEU A 10 -11.51 -6.69 1.73
C LEU A 10 -12.19 -7.86 1.04
N SER A 11 -12.54 -8.91 1.79
CA SER A 11 -13.24 -10.09 1.27
C SER A 11 -14.56 -9.71 0.62
N LEU A 12 -15.37 -8.87 1.27
CA LEU A 12 -16.65 -8.40 0.75
C LEU A 12 -16.48 -7.49 -0.48
N ARG A 13 -15.49 -6.59 -0.47
CA ARG A 13 -15.26 -5.64 -1.58
C ARG A 13 -14.80 -6.32 -2.87
N PHE A 14 -14.12 -7.44 -2.76
CA PHE A 14 -13.49 -8.13 -3.88
C PHE A 14 -13.97 -9.58 -4.01
N GLU A 15 -15.19 -9.86 -3.53
CA GLU A 15 -15.81 -11.17 -3.62
C GLU A 15 -15.80 -11.70 -5.06
N GLY A 16 -15.46 -12.98 -5.21
CA GLY A 16 -15.37 -13.64 -6.51
C GLY A 16 -14.11 -13.35 -7.32
N GLN A 17 -13.21 -12.47 -6.85
CA GLN A 17 -11.95 -12.24 -7.55
C GLN A 17 -11.01 -13.46 -7.45
N PRO A 18 -10.38 -13.86 -8.57
CA PRO A 18 -9.30 -14.84 -8.56
C PRO A 18 -8.20 -14.39 -7.60
N ASN A 19 -7.54 -15.36 -6.95
CA ASN A 19 -6.42 -15.14 -6.02
C ASN A 19 -6.73 -14.40 -4.71
N LEU A 20 -7.96 -13.94 -4.45
CA LEU A 20 -8.32 -13.24 -3.21
C LEU A 20 -7.92 -14.04 -1.96
N GLU A 21 -8.28 -15.32 -1.88
CA GLU A 21 -7.92 -16.21 -0.77
C GLU A 21 -6.40 -16.32 -0.56
N SER A 22 -5.63 -16.41 -1.66
CA SER A 22 -4.17 -16.44 -1.58
C SER A 22 -3.63 -15.12 -1.04
N PHE A 23 -4.16 -14.00 -1.54
CA PHE A 23 -3.79 -12.67 -1.08
C PHE A 23 -4.11 -12.47 0.41
N LEU A 24 -5.29 -12.88 0.88
CA LEU A 24 -5.69 -12.75 2.29
C LEU A 24 -4.78 -13.55 3.23
N LYS A 25 -4.28 -14.72 2.80
CA LYS A 25 -3.29 -15.50 3.55
C LYS A 25 -1.93 -14.78 3.64
N GLU A 26 -1.46 -14.24 2.52
CA GLU A 26 -0.21 -13.45 2.48
C GLU A 26 -0.32 -12.18 3.34
N LEU A 27 -1.47 -11.50 3.25
CA LEU A 27 -1.81 -10.31 4.04
C LEU A 27 -1.84 -10.62 5.54
N GLU A 28 -2.33 -11.80 5.93
CA GLU A 28 -2.34 -12.23 7.33
C GLU A 28 -0.94 -12.46 7.87
N SER A 29 -0.08 -13.13 7.10
CA SER A 29 1.34 -13.27 7.45
C SER A 29 2.04 -11.91 7.55
N ALA A 30 1.76 -11.00 6.62
CA ALA A 30 2.32 -9.65 6.65
C ALA A 30 1.83 -8.85 7.88
N PHE A 31 0.56 -8.97 8.24
CA PHE A 31 0.01 -8.33 9.43
C PHE A 31 0.62 -8.89 10.71
N LYS A 32 0.74 -10.22 10.83
CA LYS A 32 1.41 -10.88 11.96
C LYS A 32 2.84 -10.37 12.11
N TRP A 33 3.60 -10.33 11.02
CA TRP A 33 4.96 -9.78 11.02
C TRP A 33 4.97 -8.32 11.48
N THR A 34 4.10 -7.48 10.92
CA THR A 34 4.03 -6.05 11.27
C THR A 34 3.72 -5.87 12.76
N ASN A 35 2.76 -6.62 13.29
CA ASN A 35 2.38 -6.60 14.72
C ASN A 35 3.51 -7.07 15.65
N SER A 36 4.35 -8.00 15.19
CA SER A 36 5.51 -8.46 15.97
C SER A 36 6.73 -7.54 15.90
N ASN A 37 6.84 -6.69 14.86
CA ASN A 37 8.06 -5.91 14.58
C ASN A 37 7.86 -4.39 14.67
N MET A 38 6.63 -3.91 14.82
CA MET A 38 6.31 -2.49 14.88
C MET A 38 5.29 -2.20 15.98
N LEU A 39 5.37 -1.00 16.53
CA LEU A 39 4.32 -0.45 17.37
C LEU A 39 3.16 0.00 16.49
N LEU A 40 1.95 -0.42 16.85
CA LEU A 40 0.73 -0.17 16.09
C LEU A 40 -0.20 0.78 16.84
N LYS A 41 -0.80 1.71 16.11
CA LYS A 41 -1.90 2.55 16.58
C LYS A 41 -3.05 2.46 15.58
N PRO A 42 -4.10 1.67 15.87
CA PRO A 42 -5.32 1.67 15.08
C PRO A 42 -6.00 3.03 15.12
N ILE A 43 -6.54 3.44 13.97
CA ILE A 43 -7.32 4.67 13.78
C ILE A 43 -8.62 4.28 13.10
N GLU A 44 -9.73 4.60 13.75
CA GLU A 44 -11.08 4.34 13.23
C GLU A 44 -11.86 5.64 13.17
N SER A 45 -12.64 5.80 12.11
CA SER A 45 -13.50 6.94 11.82
C SER A 45 -14.81 6.42 11.24
N ASN A 46 -15.84 7.27 11.17
CA ASN A 46 -17.11 6.91 10.55
C ASN A 46 -16.99 6.58 9.06
N ASP A 47 -15.93 7.04 8.40
CA ASP A 47 -15.68 6.87 6.97
C ASP A 47 -14.48 5.96 6.67
N GLY A 48 -14.01 5.19 7.66
CA GLY A 48 -12.99 4.17 7.42
C GLY A 48 -12.09 3.85 8.60
N SER A 49 -11.06 3.08 8.32
CA SER A 49 -10.07 2.66 9.30
C SER A 49 -8.67 2.56 8.72
N ALA A 50 -7.64 2.67 9.56
CA ALA A 50 -6.23 2.56 9.20
C ALA A 50 -5.39 2.14 10.40
N ILE A 51 -4.15 1.73 10.16
CA ILE A 51 -3.13 1.55 11.19
C ILE A 51 -1.99 2.52 10.95
N LEU A 52 -1.58 3.23 12.00
CA LEU A 52 -0.25 3.84 12.06
C LEU A 52 0.76 2.84 12.63
N MET A 53 1.89 2.70 11.95
CA MET A 53 2.98 1.77 12.27
C MET A 53 4.26 2.57 12.49
N PHE A 54 4.95 2.33 13.60
CA PHE A 54 6.19 3.05 13.95
C PHE A 54 7.15 2.11 14.69
N ARG A 55 8.46 2.36 14.58
CA ARG A 55 9.48 1.42 15.08
C ARG A 55 9.64 1.46 16.59
N GLU A 56 9.45 2.62 17.20
CA GLU A 56 9.74 2.87 18.60
C GLU A 56 8.89 4.03 19.14
N LYS A 57 8.82 4.15 20.47
CA LYS A 57 8.13 5.27 21.12
C LYS A 57 8.83 6.58 20.75
N ASN A 58 8.05 7.62 20.48
CA ASN A 58 8.54 8.95 20.06
C ASN A 58 9.26 8.98 18.69
N ALA A 59 9.05 7.96 17.84
CA ALA A 59 9.51 8.01 16.46
C ALA A 59 9.00 9.29 15.76
N THR A 60 9.85 9.92 14.96
CA THR A 60 9.45 11.10 14.15
C THR A 60 8.97 10.69 12.75
N GLU A 61 9.05 9.40 12.43
CA GLU A 61 8.52 8.81 11.21
C GLU A 61 7.49 7.74 11.55
N ALA A 62 6.39 7.71 10.80
CA ALA A 62 5.40 6.65 10.86
C ALA A 62 5.00 6.23 9.45
N TYR A 63 4.54 4.99 9.35
CA TYR A 63 3.87 4.47 8.18
C TYR A 63 2.37 4.38 8.45
N PHE A 64 1.53 4.59 7.44
CA PHE A 64 0.12 4.22 7.51
C PHE A 64 -0.18 3.09 6.54
N GLY A 65 -1.22 2.33 6.82
CA GLY A 65 -1.53 1.13 6.04
C GLY A 65 -2.74 0.39 6.56
N TYR A 66 -3.03 -0.76 5.95
CA TYR A 66 -4.21 -1.56 6.26
C TYR A 66 -5.48 -0.69 6.25
N THR A 67 -5.62 0.12 5.20
CA THR A 67 -6.64 1.16 5.12
C THR A 67 -7.93 0.66 4.49
N THR A 68 -9.05 0.96 5.13
CA THR A 68 -10.38 0.87 4.55
C THR A 68 -10.93 2.27 4.41
N PHE A 69 -11.26 2.70 3.18
CA PHE A 69 -11.92 3.98 2.93
C PHE A 69 -13.36 3.75 2.48
N TYR A 70 -14.32 4.33 3.21
CA TYR A 70 -15.74 4.36 2.83
C TYR A 70 -16.11 5.69 2.14
N ASN A 71 -15.26 6.71 2.24
CA ASN A 71 -15.46 8.01 1.60
C ASN A 71 -14.18 8.47 0.89
N TYR A 72 -14.31 8.81 -0.39
CA TYR A 72 -13.20 9.29 -1.25
C TYR A 72 -13.24 10.81 -1.50
N LYS A 73 -14.08 11.55 -0.78
CA LYS A 73 -14.14 13.02 -0.87
C LYS A 73 -12.90 13.65 -0.23
N HIS A 74 -12.55 14.86 -0.67
CA HIS A 74 -11.40 15.63 -0.17
C HIS A 74 -11.37 15.80 1.37
N HIS A 75 -12.53 15.85 2.03
CA HIS A 75 -12.64 16.00 3.49
C HIS A 75 -12.95 14.68 4.20
N SER A 76 -12.10 13.67 4.03
CA SER A 76 -12.23 12.42 4.79
C SER A 76 -11.96 12.65 6.29
N ASN A 77 -12.87 12.14 7.12
CA ASN A 77 -12.71 12.17 8.58
C ASN A 77 -11.56 11.24 9.00
N LEU A 78 -11.42 10.09 8.36
CA LEU A 78 -10.31 9.17 8.59
C LEU A 78 -8.98 9.86 8.31
N TRP A 79 -8.85 10.51 7.16
CA TRP A 79 -7.60 11.20 6.83
C TRP A 79 -7.28 12.34 7.81
N SER A 80 -8.29 13.15 8.15
CA SER A 80 -8.15 14.19 9.16
C SER A 80 -7.68 13.63 10.50
N LYS A 81 -8.23 12.47 10.93
CA LYS A 81 -7.86 11.78 12.16
C LYS A 81 -6.45 11.18 12.11
N ILE A 82 -6.04 10.64 10.96
CA ILE A 82 -4.65 10.18 10.74
C ILE A 82 -3.67 11.34 10.95
N LEU A 83 -3.93 12.50 10.36
CA LEU A 83 -3.09 13.69 10.51
C LEU A 83 -3.09 14.22 11.95
N GLU A 84 -4.26 14.27 12.60
CA GLU A 84 -4.39 14.70 13.99
C GLU A 84 -3.58 13.81 14.94
N VAL A 85 -3.74 12.49 14.83
CA VAL A 85 -2.99 11.53 15.66
C VAL A 85 -1.50 11.61 15.37
N SER A 86 -1.10 11.74 14.09
CA SER A 86 0.30 11.91 13.69
C SER A 86 0.91 13.15 14.33
N LYS A 87 0.19 14.28 14.33
CA LYS A 87 0.63 15.53 14.96
C LYS A 87 0.76 15.39 16.48
N LYS A 88 -0.22 14.76 17.15
CA LYS A 88 -0.18 14.49 18.60
C LYS A 88 1.02 13.61 18.99
N MET A 89 1.43 12.71 18.11
CA MET A 89 2.58 11.82 18.31
C MET A 89 3.92 12.42 17.84
N ASN A 90 3.96 13.68 17.43
CA ASN A 90 5.15 14.36 16.90
C ASN A 90 5.76 13.66 15.67
N ILE A 91 4.92 13.02 14.84
CA ILE A 91 5.34 12.46 13.56
C ILE A 91 5.57 13.60 12.57
N LYS A 92 6.80 13.69 12.06
CA LYS A 92 7.23 14.65 11.04
C LYS A 92 7.10 14.09 9.62
N HIS A 93 7.26 12.77 9.47
CA HIS A 93 7.18 12.08 8.18
C HIS A 93 6.20 10.92 8.23
N LEU A 94 5.06 11.10 7.55
CA LEU A 94 4.08 10.04 7.34
C LEU A 94 4.29 9.43 5.95
N LYS A 95 4.50 8.11 5.90
CA LYS A 95 4.81 7.35 4.68
C LYS A 95 3.73 6.29 4.41
N GLY A 96 3.38 6.04 3.15
CA GLY A 96 2.46 4.96 2.81
C GLY A 96 1.53 5.24 1.64
N PRO A 97 0.47 4.43 1.49
CA PRO A 97 0.11 3.34 2.40
C PRO A 97 1.07 2.15 2.30
N ILE A 98 1.14 1.32 3.35
CA ILE A 98 1.86 0.04 3.37
C ILE A 98 0.91 -1.04 3.88
N HIS A 99 0.54 -1.99 3.02
CA HIS A 99 -0.34 -3.10 3.44
C HIS A 99 0.42 -4.41 3.70
N GLY A 100 1.74 -4.35 3.87
CA GLY A 100 2.62 -5.50 4.10
C GLY A 100 3.96 -5.42 3.34
N THR A 101 4.69 -6.56 3.34
CA THR A 101 6.17 -6.71 3.40
C THR A 101 7.05 -5.52 2.94
N THR A 102 8.17 -5.31 3.63
CA THR A 102 9.20 -4.33 3.23
C THR A 102 9.74 -4.52 1.80
N PHE A 103 9.62 -5.73 1.24
CA PHE A 103 10.06 -6.03 -0.14
C PHE A 103 9.04 -5.59 -1.19
N PHE A 104 7.74 -5.59 -0.84
CA PHE A 104 6.65 -5.16 -1.71
C PHE A 104 5.65 -4.36 -0.89
N PRO A 105 5.86 -3.04 -0.73
CA PRO A 105 4.82 -2.19 -0.17
C PRO A 105 3.64 -2.28 -1.13
N TYR A 106 2.57 -2.94 -0.71
CA TYR A 106 1.33 -3.02 -1.47
C TYR A 106 0.86 -1.59 -1.83
N ARG A 107 0.71 -1.33 -3.14
CA ARG A 107 0.48 0.01 -3.72
C ARG A 107 -0.95 0.12 -4.22
N PHE A 108 -1.50 1.33 -4.23
CA PHE A 108 -2.78 1.56 -4.91
C PHE A 108 -2.66 1.45 -6.43
N ILE A 109 -3.62 0.78 -7.04
CA ILE A 109 -3.77 0.72 -8.50
C ILE A 109 -4.20 2.10 -9.01
N SER A 110 -3.40 2.69 -9.89
CA SER A 110 -3.71 3.98 -10.53
C SER A 110 -4.45 3.85 -11.86
N LYS A 111 -4.39 2.67 -12.49
CA LYS A 111 -5.07 2.34 -13.75
C LYS A 111 -5.27 0.83 -13.84
N SER A 112 -6.46 0.39 -14.25
CA SER A 112 -6.79 -1.00 -14.57
C SER A 112 -7.33 -1.12 -16.00
N ASP A 113 -7.11 -2.26 -16.64
CA ASP A 113 -7.76 -2.65 -17.90
C ASP A 113 -8.98 -3.56 -17.68
N GLY A 114 -9.38 -3.78 -16.42
CA GLY A 114 -10.47 -4.67 -16.02
C GLY A 114 -10.08 -6.14 -15.93
N SER A 115 -8.80 -6.48 -16.14
CA SER A 115 -8.31 -7.84 -15.92
C SER A 115 -8.38 -8.23 -14.44
N PRO A 116 -8.52 -9.54 -14.14
CA PRO A 116 -8.50 -10.02 -12.76
C PRO A 116 -7.17 -9.72 -12.06
N PHE A 117 -7.23 -9.53 -10.73
CA PHE A 117 -6.04 -9.37 -9.91
C PHE A 117 -5.11 -10.59 -10.01
N PHE A 118 -3.82 -10.33 -10.22
CA PHE A 118 -2.83 -11.41 -10.22
C PHE A 118 -2.35 -11.74 -8.81
N LYS A 119 -1.68 -12.88 -8.65
CA LYS A 119 -1.16 -13.32 -7.35
C LYS A 119 -0.13 -12.32 -6.79
N GLY A 120 -0.40 -11.78 -5.60
CA GLY A 120 0.45 -10.81 -4.93
C GLY A 120 0.15 -9.34 -5.31
N GLU A 121 -0.80 -9.09 -6.20
CA GLU A 121 -1.32 -7.75 -6.43
C GLU A 121 -2.09 -7.23 -5.21
N TYR A 122 -1.98 -5.94 -4.92
CA TYR A 122 -2.78 -5.34 -3.88
C TYR A 122 -4.20 -5.09 -4.37
N PHE A 123 -5.16 -5.67 -3.68
CA PHE A 123 -6.59 -5.46 -3.93
C PHE A 123 -7.00 -4.03 -3.56
N SER A 124 -7.09 -3.19 -4.59
CA SER A 124 -7.48 -1.78 -4.50
C SER A 124 -8.18 -1.32 -5.76
N ASN A 125 -8.76 -0.12 -5.72
CA ASN A 125 -9.35 0.53 -6.88
C ASN A 125 -8.69 1.89 -7.17
N GLU A 126 -8.95 2.43 -8.37
CA GLU A 126 -8.42 3.71 -8.80
C GLU A 126 -8.88 4.90 -7.93
N LYS A 127 -10.05 4.79 -7.28
CA LYS A 127 -10.56 5.84 -6.39
C LYS A 127 -9.67 6.00 -5.17
N GLU A 128 -9.13 4.91 -4.63
CA GLU A 128 -8.15 4.95 -3.53
C GLU A 128 -6.87 5.66 -3.97
N HIS A 129 -6.37 5.38 -5.18
CA HIS A 129 -5.23 6.11 -5.75
C HIS A 129 -5.51 7.61 -5.88
N HIS A 130 -6.62 7.99 -6.53
CA HIS A 130 -6.98 9.39 -6.72
C HIS A 130 -7.16 10.12 -5.38
N PHE A 131 -7.81 9.48 -4.42
CA PHE A 131 -7.98 10.01 -3.08
C PHE A 131 -6.64 10.33 -2.41
N MET A 132 -5.65 9.43 -2.51
CA MET A 132 -4.32 9.67 -1.93
C MET A 132 -3.54 10.76 -2.65
N VAL A 133 -3.62 10.82 -3.98
CA VAL A 133 -2.98 11.89 -4.76
C VAL A 133 -3.57 13.24 -4.40
N ALA A 134 -4.89 13.31 -4.15
CA ALA A 134 -5.58 14.52 -3.71
C ALA A 134 -5.07 15.07 -2.37
N GLN A 135 -4.38 14.25 -1.56
CA GLN A 135 -3.75 14.69 -0.31
C GLN A 135 -2.39 15.38 -0.52
N ALA A 136 -1.99 15.62 -1.77
CA ALA A 136 -0.76 16.30 -2.17
C ALA A 136 0.50 15.76 -1.47
N PRO A 137 0.82 14.44 -1.62
CA PRO A 137 2.02 13.88 -1.03
C PRO A 137 3.26 14.58 -1.58
N LYS A 138 4.24 14.85 -0.71
CA LYS A 138 5.53 15.48 -1.11
C LYS A 138 6.30 14.66 -2.13
N LYS A 139 6.11 13.33 -2.14
CA LYS A 139 6.77 12.39 -3.05
C LYS A 139 5.85 11.20 -3.31
N THR A 140 5.70 10.85 -4.59
CA THR A 140 4.98 9.66 -5.03
C THR A 140 5.96 8.70 -5.70
N LEU A 141 5.86 7.40 -5.37
CA LEU A 141 6.61 6.34 -6.02
C LEU A 141 5.68 5.59 -6.97
N THR A 142 5.89 5.73 -8.27
CA THR A 142 5.15 4.99 -9.29
C THR A 142 5.80 3.65 -9.56
N TYR A 143 4.99 2.61 -9.68
CA TYR A 143 5.44 1.30 -10.09
C TYR A 143 4.37 0.70 -10.98
N SER A 144 4.81 0.19 -12.13
CA SER A 144 3.98 -0.69 -12.93
C SER A 144 4.17 -2.09 -12.37
N SER A 145 3.10 -2.67 -11.82
CA SER A 145 3.06 -4.13 -11.70
C SER A 145 3.35 -4.65 -13.09
N GLY A 146 4.31 -5.57 -13.17
CA GLY A 146 4.54 -6.30 -14.39
C GLY A 146 3.32 -7.17 -14.64
N TYR A 147 2.23 -6.59 -15.15
CA TYR A 147 1.63 -7.20 -16.31
C TYR A 147 2.82 -7.42 -17.22
N ARG A 148 3.13 -8.68 -17.49
CA ARG A 148 3.92 -9.02 -18.67
C ARG A 148 3.07 -8.62 -19.89
N THR A 149 2.83 -7.32 -20.06
CA THR A 149 3.02 -6.70 -21.35
C THR A 149 4.23 -7.38 -21.94
N ASP A 150 4.03 -7.92 -23.14
CA ASP A 150 5.03 -8.53 -24.00
C ASP A 150 6.44 -8.21 -23.49
N TYR A 151 7.25 -9.22 -23.19
CA TYR A 151 8.63 -9.08 -22.70
C TYR A 151 9.38 -7.87 -23.29
N ASN A 152 9.09 -7.52 -24.55
CA ASN A 152 9.49 -6.30 -25.22
C ASN A 152 9.24 -4.98 -24.44
N ASN A 153 8.07 -4.77 -23.83
CA ASN A 153 7.77 -3.59 -23.02
C ASN A 153 8.56 -3.56 -21.70
N VAL A 154 8.69 -4.70 -21.02
CA VAL A 154 9.55 -4.82 -19.83
C VAL A 154 10.98 -4.48 -20.20
N MET A 155 11.46 -4.99 -21.35
CA MET A 155 12.78 -4.65 -21.88
C MET A 155 12.88 -3.17 -22.26
N ASN A 156 11.89 -2.56 -22.93
CA ASN A 156 11.95 -1.14 -23.29
C ASN A 156 12.14 -0.23 -22.07
N ILE A 157 11.43 -0.52 -20.98
CA ILE A 157 11.52 0.27 -19.74
C ILE A 157 12.82 -0.02 -18.98
N SER A 158 13.24 -1.29 -18.89
CA SER A 158 14.37 -1.70 -18.06
C SER A 158 15.73 -1.62 -18.76
N LYS A 159 15.78 -1.67 -20.09
CA LYS A 159 17.01 -1.71 -20.91
C LYS A 159 17.91 -0.50 -20.72
N PRO A 160 17.43 0.75 -20.62
CA PRO A 160 18.30 1.89 -20.33
C PRO A 160 19.02 1.75 -18.98
N TYR A 161 18.32 1.27 -17.96
CA TYR A 161 18.91 1.02 -16.64
C TYR A 161 19.88 -0.15 -16.67
N TYR A 162 19.50 -1.25 -17.30
CA TYR A 162 20.38 -2.41 -17.50
C TYR A 162 21.69 -2.02 -18.19
N ILE A 163 21.63 -1.28 -19.31
CA ILE A 163 22.82 -0.81 -20.04
C ILE A 163 23.69 0.07 -19.14
N LYS A 164 23.07 1.02 -18.43
CA LYS A 164 23.79 1.89 -17.48
C LYS A 164 24.53 1.08 -16.41
N PHE A 165 23.91 0.06 -15.84
CA PHE A 165 24.55 -0.78 -14.83
C PHE A 165 25.59 -1.73 -15.41
N LYS A 166 25.36 -2.28 -16.60
CA LYS A 166 26.34 -3.11 -17.33
C LYS A 166 27.61 -2.32 -17.65
N ASN A 167 27.47 -1.07 -18.13
CA ASN A 167 28.60 -0.17 -18.38
C ASN A 167 29.33 0.25 -17.10
N ARG A 168 28.71 0.07 -15.93
CA ARG A 168 29.33 0.25 -14.61
C ARG A 168 29.86 -1.07 -14.02
N GLY A 169 29.96 -2.12 -14.83
CA GLY A 169 30.55 -3.39 -14.43
C GLY A 169 29.58 -4.44 -13.88
N LEU A 170 28.26 -4.20 -13.94
CA LEU A 170 27.27 -5.25 -13.60
C LEU A 170 27.47 -6.46 -14.52
N LYS A 171 27.84 -7.59 -13.94
CA LYS A 171 27.86 -8.90 -14.61
C LYS A 171 26.67 -9.70 -14.09
N ILE A 172 25.70 -9.96 -14.97
CA ILE A 172 24.64 -10.93 -14.71
C ILE A 172 25.18 -12.28 -15.20
N LYS A 173 25.24 -13.26 -14.31
CA LYS A 173 25.51 -14.66 -14.65
C LYS A 173 24.20 -15.39 -14.85
#